data_AF-A0A7C8A9C2-F1
#
_entry.id   AF-A0A7C8A9C2-F1
#
_cell.length_a   1.000
_cell.length_b   1.000
_cell.length_c   1.000
_cell.angle_alpha   90.00
_cell.angle_beta   90.00
_cell.angle_gamma   90.00
#
_symmetry.space_group_name_H-M   'P 1'
#
loop_
_entity.id
_entity.type
_entity.pdbx_description
1 polymer ?
#
loop_
_entity_poly.entity_id
_entity_poly.type
_entity_poly.pdbx_seq_one_letter_code
_entity_poly.pdbx_strand_id
1 'polypeptide(L)'
;MLDIMIARLTHIKWCDQLERALQKKDLILNVKSFNECDLGKWLYSGAIKEYSDIQEIELLERYHKDFHLAAEKVVAWHNSPRLSPRQDAQAQIDFEEAQRKSKEIIYLLTMLEYKILRNYQSVIQPQDETKLKDKL
;
A
#
# COMPACT_ATOMS: atom_id res chain seq x y z
N MET A 1 -16.70 -1.97 0.33
CA MET A 1 -15.71 -1.62 -0.70
C MET A 1 -14.75 -0.62 -0.10
N LEU A 2 -13.43 -0.86 -0.15
CA LEU A 2 -12.43 0.11 0.28
C LEU A 2 -12.39 1.26 -0.71
N ASP A 3 -12.26 2.48 -0.21
CA ASP A 3 -11.90 3.62 -1.05
C ASP A 3 -10.38 3.59 -1.27
N ILE A 4 -9.96 3.24 -2.50
CA ILE A 4 -8.54 3.08 -2.87
C ILE A 4 -7.78 4.41 -2.69
N MET A 5 -8.42 5.55 -2.95
CA MET A 5 -7.83 6.87 -2.72
C MET A 5 -7.57 7.08 -1.22
N ILE A 6 -8.52 6.74 -0.35
CA ILE A 6 -8.33 6.82 1.12
C ILE A 6 -7.18 5.91 1.58
N ALA A 7 -7.04 4.72 0.99
CA ALA A 7 -5.93 3.82 1.30
C ALA A 7 -4.56 4.43 0.94
N ARG A 8 -4.44 5.05 -0.24
CA ARG A 8 -3.22 5.77 -0.64
C ARG A 8 -2.89 6.93 0.30
N LEU A 9 -3.88 7.77 0.62
CA LEU A 9 -3.71 8.90 1.54
C LEU A 9 -3.29 8.45 2.95
N THR A 10 -3.84 7.33 3.41
CA THR A 10 -3.47 6.73 4.70
C THR A 10 -2.00 6.32 4.72
N HIS A 11 -1.50 5.69 3.67
CA HIS A 11 -0.09 5.31 3.57
C HIS A 11 0.87 6.52 3.46
N ILE A 12 0.46 7.59 2.78
CA ILE A 12 1.20 8.86 2.77
C ILE A 12 1.29 9.42 4.19
N LYS A 13 0.15 9.46 4.91
CA LYS A 13 0.10 9.94 6.30
C LYS A 13 0.97 9.10 7.23
N TRP A 14 0.97 7.78 7.10
CA TRP A 14 1.83 6.92 7.90
C TRP A 14 3.32 7.19 7.68
N CYS A 15 3.76 7.44 6.44
CA CYS A 15 5.14 7.82 6.20
C CYS A 15 5.54 9.13 6.91
N ASP A 16 4.70 10.16 6.86
CA ASP A 16 4.94 11.42 7.60
C ASP A 16 5.00 11.18 9.12
N GLN A 17 4.11 10.33 9.67
CA GLN A 17 4.13 9.99 11.08
C GLN A 17 5.38 9.22 11.50
N LEU A 18 5.85 8.28 10.67
CA LEU A 18 7.09 7.55 10.89
C LEU A 18 8.31 8.48 10.89
N GLU A 19 8.35 9.45 9.96
CA GLU A 19 9.41 10.45 9.89
C GLU A 19 9.46 11.32 11.16
N ARG A 20 8.30 11.83 11.60
CA ARG A 20 8.18 12.64 12.81
C ARG A 20 8.59 11.87 14.07
N ALA A 21 8.23 10.60 14.14
CA ALA A 21 8.64 9.74 15.25
C ALA A 21 10.15 9.51 15.26
N LEU A 22 10.76 9.29 14.10
CA LEU A 22 12.22 9.17 13.99
C LEU A 22 12.91 10.45 14.52
N GLN A 23 12.36 11.61 14.20
CA GLN A 23 12.80 12.93 14.66
C GLN A 23 12.47 13.23 16.13
N LYS A 24 11.89 12.28 16.88
CA LYS A 24 11.47 12.43 18.29
C LYS A 24 10.54 13.62 18.54
N LYS A 25 9.72 14.00 17.56
CA LYS A 25 8.77 15.13 17.67
C LYS A 25 7.45 14.73 18.38
N ASP A 26 7.55 13.93 19.45
CA ASP A 26 6.48 13.41 20.31
C ASP A 26 5.16 13.03 19.60
N LEU A 27 5.08 11.77 19.16
CA LEU A 27 3.87 11.22 18.55
C LEU A 27 3.67 9.78 19.03
N ILE A 28 2.47 9.48 19.53
CA ILE A 28 2.07 8.08 19.78
C ILE A 28 1.83 7.43 18.42
N LEU A 29 2.78 6.59 17.99
CA LEU A 29 2.60 5.72 16.83
C LEU A 29 1.92 4.43 17.28
N ASN A 30 0.61 4.35 17.08
CA ASN A 30 -0.11 3.08 17.14
C ASN A 30 -0.16 2.48 15.73
N VAL A 31 0.89 1.76 15.36
CA VAL A 31 0.92 1.00 14.11
C VAL A 31 0.16 -0.30 14.34
N LYS A 32 -1.07 -0.39 13.83
CA LYS A 32 -1.82 -1.65 13.80
C LYS A 32 -1.06 -2.68 12.96
N SER A 33 -1.28 -3.96 13.23
CA SER A 33 -0.75 -5.02 12.37
C SER A 33 -1.30 -4.92 10.94
N PHE A 34 -0.58 -5.51 9.99
CA PHE A 34 -0.92 -5.49 8.57
C PHE A 34 -2.31 -6.06 8.24
N ASN A 35 -2.93 -6.86 9.12
CA ASN A 35 -4.26 -7.42 8.92
C ASN A 35 -5.37 -6.65 9.67
N GLU A 36 -5.00 -5.69 10.53
CA GLU A 36 -5.95 -4.91 11.34
C GLU A 36 -6.12 -3.46 10.87
N CYS A 37 -5.25 -2.99 9.97
CA CYS A 37 -5.47 -1.74 9.26
C CYS A 37 -6.56 -1.86 8.20
N ASP A 38 -7.10 -0.74 7.73
CA ASP A 38 -8.25 -0.74 6.83
C ASP A 38 -7.94 -1.40 5.48
N LEU A 39 -6.73 -1.19 4.95
CA LEU A 39 -6.26 -1.89 3.74
C LEU A 39 -6.16 -3.40 3.97
N GLY A 40 -5.56 -3.81 5.10
CA GLY A 40 -5.43 -5.21 5.49
C GLY A 40 -6.76 -5.91 5.63
N LYS A 41 -7.69 -5.31 6.38
CA LYS A 41 -9.06 -5.81 6.53
C LYS A 41 -9.73 -6.00 5.19
N TRP A 42 -9.60 -5.03 4.29
CA TRP A 42 -10.18 -5.16 2.95
C TRP A 42 -9.54 -6.30 2.15
N LEU A 43 -8.21 -6.38 2.11
CA LEU A 43 -7.46 -7.46 1.45
C LEU A 43 -7.96 -8.84 1.91
N TYR A 44 -8.02 -9.05 3.22
CA TYR A 44 -8.40 -10.34 3.82
C TYR A 44 -9.91 -10.58 3.91
N SER A 45 -10.75 -9.56 3.76
CA SER A 45 -12.22 -9.72 3.73
C SER A 45 -12.74 -10.36 2.44
N GLY A 46 -11.93 -10.43 1.39
CA GLY A 46 -12.31 -11.04 0.13
C GLY A 46 -11.61 -10.49 -1.11
N ALA A 47 -10.98 -9.31 -1.03
CA ALA A 47 -10.39 -8.66 -2.21
C ALA A 47 -9.28 -9.50 -2.88
N ILE A 48 -8.47 -10.22 -2.10
CA ILE A 48 -7.46 -11.15 -2.64
C ILE A 48 -8.12 -12.22 -3.53
N LYS A 49 -9.27 -12.74 -3.11
CA LYS A 49 -10.02 -13.74 -3.87
C LYS A 49 -10.75 -13.11 -5.06
N GLU A 50 -11.33 -11.93 -4.88
CA GLU A 50 -12.09 -11.23 -5.90
C GLU A 50 -11.22 -10.80 -7.08
N TYR A 51 -10.00 -10.32 -6.81
CA TYR A 51 -9.07 -9.80 -7.82
C TYR A 51 -7.89 -10.72 -8.08
N SER A 52 -8.02 -12.04 -7.83
CA SER A 52 -6.93 -13.00 -7.94
C SER A 52 -6.31 -13.11 -9.34
N ASP A 53 -7.02 -12.67 -10.37
CA ASP A 53 -6.58 -12.57 -11.76
C ASP A 53 -5.74 -11.31 -12.05
N ILE A 54 -5.72 -10.35 -11.12
CA ILE A 54 -4.93 -9.12 -11.20
C ILE A 54 -3.67 -9.29 -10.36
N GLN A 55 -2.51 -9.51 -11.00
CA GLN A 55 -1.21 -9.73 -10.33
C GLN A 55 -0.88 -8.70 -9.24
N GLU A 56 -1.32 -7.45 -9.40
CA GLU A 56 -1.13 -6.39 -8.42
C GLU A 56 -1.73 -6.70 -7.06
N ILE A 57 -2.79 -7.53 -6.95
CA ILE A 57 -3.38 -7.88 -5.65
C ILE A 57 -2.41 -8.68 -4.77
N GLU A 58 -1.68 -9.64 -5.37
CA GLU A 58 -0.70 -10.47 -4.67
C GLU A 58 0.53 -9.66 -4.28
N LEU A 59 0.99 -8.78 -5.18
CA LEU A 59 2.08 -7.87 -4.90
C LEU A 59 1.69 -6.89 -3.79
N LEU A 60 0.46 -6.36 -3.83
CA LEU A 60 -0.04 -5.43 -2.82
C LEU A 60 -0.07 -6.08 -1.45
N GLU A 61 -0.56 -7.32 -1.33
CA GLU A 61 -0.54 -8.06 -0.06
C GLU A 61 0.89 -8.20 0.48
N ARG A 62 1.84 -8.58 -0.37
CA ARG A 62 3.25 -8.77 0.02
C ARG A 62 3.90 -7.46 0.48
N TYR A 63 3.82 -6.42 -0.34
CA TYR A 63 4.42 -5.12 -0.03
C TYR A 63 3.77 -4.46 1.18
N HIS A 64 2.48 -4.72 1.41
CA HIS A 64 1.78 -4.28 2.59
C HIS A 64 2.32 -4.93 3.88
N LYS A 65 2.52 -6.25 3.89
CA LYS A 65 3.18 -6.94 5.01
C LYS A 65 4.58 -6.40 5.27
N ASP A 66 5.38 -6.30 4.20
CA ASP A 66 6.76 -5.80 4.28
C ASP A 66 6.83 -4.37 4.83
N PHE A 67 5.90 -3.51 4.43
CA PHE A 67 5.80 -2.14 4.94
C PHE A 67 5.57 -2.13 6.45
N HIS A 68 4.63 -2.93 6.95
CA HIS A 68 4.35 -2.99 8.39
C HIS A 68 5.57 -3.50 9.18
N LEU A 69 6.26 -4.52 8.68
CA LEU A 69 7.51 -5.00 9.29
C LEU A 69 8.60 -3.93 9.32
N ALA A 70 8.75 -3.15 8.24
CA ALA A 70 9.70 -2.03 8.20
C ALA A 70 9.28 -0.90 9.16
N ALA A 71 7.99 -0.57 9.22
CA ALA A 71 7.45 0.43 10.13
C ALA A 71 7.67 0.07 11.60
N GLU A 72 7.54 -1.20 11.97
CA GLU A 72 7.83 -1.71 13.31
C GLU A 72 9.29 -1.43 13.73
N LYS A 73 10.25 -1.58 12.82
CA LYS A 73 11.66 -1.22 13.09
C LYS A 73 11.82 0.27 13.41
N VAL A 74 11.15 1.14 12.63
CA VAL A 74 11.19 2.59 12.85
C VAL A 74 10.57 2.96 14.20
N VAL A 75 9.45 2.33 14.57
CA VAL A 75 8.84 2.49 15.90
C VAL A 75 9.80 2.05 17.01
N ALA A 76 10.53 0.95 16.83
CA ALA A 76 11.54 0.51 17.78
C ALA A 76 12.66 1.55 17.98
N TRP A 77 13.11 2.22 16.91
CA TRP A 77 14.05 3.35 17.00
C TRP A 77 13.47 4.60 17.66
N HIS A 78 12.15 4.81 17.55
CA HIS A 78 11.46 5.85 18.31
C HIS A 78 11.39 5.53 19.81
N ASN A 79 11.19 4.25 20.17
CA ASN A 79 11.07 3.85 21.58
C ASN A 79 12.42 3.64 22.29
N SER A 80 13.52 3.54 21.52
CA SER A 80 14.87 3.32 22.06
C SER A 80 15.70 4.61 22.07
N PRO A 81 16.61 4.79 23.04
CA PRO A 81 17.62 5.85 22.98
C PRO A 81 18.63 5.52 21.88
N ARG A 82 18.96 6.52 21.05
CA ARG A 82 20.01 6.42 20.02
C ARG A 82 21.26 7.08 20.58
N LEU A 83 22.27 6.28 20.88
CA LEU A 83 23.45 6.68 21.65
C LEU A 83 24.70 6.83 20.77
N SER A 84 24.58 6.59 19.47
CA SER A 84 25.72 6.65 18.54
C SER A 84 25.29 7.06 17.13
N PRO A 85 26.19 7.69 16.35
CA PRO A 85 25.93 8.02 14.94
C PRO A 85 25.58 6.79 14.08
N ARG A 86 26.10 5.60 14.43
CA ARG A 86 25.77 4.35 13.75
C ARG A 86 24.30 3.95 13.94
N GLN A 87 23.75 4.16 15.13
CA GLN A 87 22.34 3.88 15.41
C GLN A 87 21.43 4.88 14.70
N ASP A 88 21.80 6.16 14.64
CA ASP A 88 21.06 7.15 13.86
C ASP A 88 21.06 6.81 12.37
N ALA A 89 22.20 6.42 11.81
CA ALA A 89 22.31 5.98 10.41
C ALA A 89 21.44 4.74 10.13
N GLN A 90 21.45 3.74 11.01
CA GLN A 90 20.60 2.55 10.83
C GLN A 90 19.11 2.90 10.91
N ALA A 91 18.73 3.78 11.83
CA ALA A 91 17.35 4.22 11.97
C ALA A 91 16.85 4.97 10.73
N GLN A 92 17.73 5.74 10.08
CA GLN A 92 17.46 6.38 8.80
C GLN A 92 17.29 5.36 7.67
N ILE A 93 18.16 4.35 7.58
CA ILE A 93 18.07 3.26 6.59
C ILE A 93 16.74 2.51 6.72
N ASP A 94 16.35 2.15 7.95
CA ASP A 94 15.10 1.44 8.20
C ASP A 94 13.87 2.30 7.84
N PHE A 95 13.94 3.62 8.06
CA PHE A 95 12.90 4.55 7.61
C PHE A 95 12.81 4.65 6.08
N GLU A 96 13.95 4.70 5.39
CA GLU A 96 14.00 4.71 3.92
C GLU A 96 13.42 3.41 3.33
N GLU A 97 13.65 2.26 3.98
CA GLU A 97 13.01 1.00 3.62
C GLU A 97 11.48 1.10 3.72
N ALA A 98 10.95 1.59 4.86
CA ALA A 98 9.51 1.77 5.04
C ALA A 98 8.93 2.75 4.01
N GLN A 99 9.62 3.86 3.72
CA GLN A 99 9.19 4.84 2.73
C GLN A 99 9.12 4.23 1.32
N ARG A 100 10.14 3.45 0.92
CA ARG A 100 10.15 2.77 -0.38
C ARG A 100 8.98 1.79 -0.49
N LYS A 101 8.73 0.97 0.53
CA LYS A 101 7.60 0.03 0.54
C LYS A 101 6.26 0.73 0.48
N SER A 102 6.10 1.87 1.16
CA SER A 102 4.88 2.69 1.05
C SER A 102 4.63 3.21 -0.37
N LYS A 103 5.69 3.66 -1.07
CA LYS A 103 5.60 4.09 -2.47
C LYS A 103 5.14 2.95 -3.38
N GLU A 104 5.63 1.73 -3.16
CA GLU A 104 5.18 0.53 -3.90
C GLU A 104 3.70 0.22 -3.65
N ILE A 105 3.23 0.33 -2.39
CA ILE A 105 1.80 0.17 -2.07
C ILE A 105 0.95 1.19 -2.83
N ILE A 106 1.35 2.47 -2.82
CA ILE A 106 0.63 3.54 -3.53
C ILE A 106 0.59 3.26 -5.05
N TYR A 107 1.70 2.84 -5.63
CA TYR A 107 1.79 2.44 -7.03
C TYR A 107 0.84 1.27 -7.34
N LEU A 108 0.90 0.19 -6.55
CA LEU A 108 0.08 -1.00 -6.75
C LEU A 108 -1.41 -0.72 -6.58
N LEU A 109 -1.80 0.11 -5.61
CA LEU A 109 -3.18 0.58 -5.46
C LEU A 109 -3.66 1.36 -6.69
N THR A 110 -2.78 2.17 -7.28
CA THR A 110 -3.09 2.94 -8.50
C THR A 110 -3.27 2.03 -9.71
N MET A 111 -2.38 1.04 -9.88
CA MET A 111 -2.45 0.07 -10.97
C MET A 111 -3.67 -0.83 -10.84
N LEU A 112 -3.99 -1.27 -9.62
CA LEU A 112 -5.17 -2.08 -9.32
C LEU A 112 -6.46 -1.31 -9.66
N GLU A 113 -6.58 -0.05 -9.22
CA GLU A 113 -7.72 0.81 -9.55
C GLU A 113 -7.89 0.97 -11.07
N TYR A 114 -6.81 1.25 -11.78
CA TYR A 114 -6.82 1.37 -13.25
C TYR A 114 -7.33 0.07 -13.92
N LYS A 115 -6.84 -1.09 -13.50
CA LYS A 115 -7.25 -2.39 -14.07
C LYS A 115 -8.70 -2.73 -13.75
N ILE A 116 -9.16 -2.46 -12.53
CA ILE A 116 -10.57 -2.66 -12.14
C ILE A 116 -11.49 -1.79 -13.02
N LEU A 117 -11.17 -0.51 -13.17
CA LEU A 117 -11.96 0.42 -13.99
C LEU A 117 -11.97 0.04 -15.47
N ARG A 118 -10.83 -0.40 -16.02
CA ARG A 118 -10.73 -0.87 -17.41
C ARG A 118 -11.55 -2.14 -17.63
N ASN A 119 -11.48 -3.10 -16.72
CA ASN A 119 -12.27 -4.33 -16.80
C ASN A 119 -13.77 -4.02 -16.73
N TYR A 120 -14.18 -3.11 -15.84
CA TYR A 120 -15.57 -2.66 -15.74
C TYR A 120 -16.07 -2.00 -17.04
N GLN A 121 -15.25 -1.17 -17.70
CA GLN A 121 -15.60 -0.55 -18.99
C GLN A 121 -15.76 -1.60 -20.11
N SER A 122 -14.92 -2.63 -20.13
CA SER A 122 -15.02 -3.71 -21.13
C SER A 122 -16.29 -4.57 -21.00
N VAL A 123 -16.84 -4.67 -19.78
CA VAL A 123 -18.11 -5.39 -19.52
C VAL A 123 -19.33 -4.59 -19.97
N ILE A 124 -19.29 -3.25 -19.87
CA ILE A 124 -20.41 -2.37 -20.22
C ILE A 124 -20.43 -2.00 -21.70
N GLN A 125 -19.28 -2.00 -22.38
CA GLN A 125 -19.17 -1.80 -23.82
C GLN A 125 -18.57 -3.05 -24.50
N PRO A 126 -19.32 -4.15 -24.63
CA PRO A 126 -18.90 -5.22 -25.52
C PRO A 126 -18.80 -4.64 -26.93
N GLN A 127 -17.66 -4.84 -27.59
CA GLN A 127 -17.45 -4.34 -28.94
C GLN A 127 -18.42 -5.04 -29.91
N ASP A 128 -19.49 -4.35 -30.28
CA ASP A 128 -20.34 -4.65 -31.43
C ASP A 128 -19.57 -4.29 -32.72
N GLU A 129 -18.47 -5.01 -32.99
CA GLU A 129 -17.78 -4.99 -34.28
C GLU A 129 -17.83 -6.38 -34.92
N THR A 130 -19.04 -6.91 -35.10
CA THR A 130 -19.24 -8.05 -36.00
C THR A 130 -20.60 -7.97 -36.66
N LYS A 131 -20.77 -7.06 -37.64
CA LYS A 131 -21.77 -7.15 -38.72
C LYS A 131 -21.71 -5.94 -39.68
N LEU A 132 -20.64 -5.82 -40.47
CA LEU A 132 -20.65 -4.99 -41.71
C LEU A 132 -19.46 -5.34 -42.61
N LYS A 133 -19.31 -6.62 -42.98
CA LYS A 133 -18.43 -7.02 -44.09
C LYS A 133 -19.03 -8.02 -45.09
N ASP A 134 -20.35 -8.28 -45.02
CA ASP A 134 -21.04 -9.20 -45.96
C ASP A 134 -22.17 -8.55 -46.79
N LYS A 135 -22.17 -7.23 -46.96
CA LYS A 135 -23.00 -6.56 -47.97
C LYS A 135 -22.31 -5.31 -48.50
N LEU A 136 -21.51 -5.48 -49.54
CA LEU A 136 -21.59 -4.75 -50.82
C LEU A 136 -20.46 -5.23 -51.75
#